data_AF-A0A3D2X9C9-F1
#
_entry.id   AF-A0A3D2X9C9-F1
#
_cell.length_a   1.000
_cell.length_b   1.000
_cell.length_c   1.000
_cell.angle_alpha   90.00
_cell.angle_beta   90.00
_cell.angle_gamma   90.00
#
_symmetry.space_group_name_H-M   'P 1'
#
loop_
_entity.id
_entity.type
_entity.pdbx_description
1 polymer ?
#
loop_
_entity_poly.entity_id
_entity_poly.type
_entity_poly.pdbx_seq_one_letter_code
_entity_poly.pdbx_strand_id
1 'polypeptide(L)'
;MNDIEDHWHYDVDKETVGQYTGLKDKNGVEIYDGDIIKCDKRGYGFYRSVVKYNDEMARFDVVQGNCAFPMILEEVVDNISISGADYEVIGNICENE
;
A
#
# COMPACT_ATOMS: atom_id res chain seq x y z
N MET A 1 -20.26 41.25 14.80
CA MET A 1 -20.00 39.82 15.07
C MET A 1 -18.90 39.44 14.10
N ASN A 2 -17.68 39.29 14.59
CA ASN A 2 -16.57 38.82 13.76
C ASN A 2 -16.44 37.33 14.05
N ASP A 3 -16.94 36.52 13.13
CA ASP A 3 -16.68 35.08 13.11
C ASP A 3 -15.19 34.90 12.83
N ILE A 4 -14.44 34.57 13.89
CA ILE A 4 -13.05 34.14 13.76
C ILE A 4 -13.14 32.67 13.36
N GLU A 5 -13.14 32.39 12.07
CA GLU A 5 -12.97 31.04 11.54
C GLU A 5 -11.57 30.57 11.88
N ASP A 6 -11.47 29.80 12.97
CA ASP A 6 -10.26 29.16 13.46
C ASP A 6 -9.83 28.08 12.45
N HIS A 7 -9.08 28.49 11.42
CA HIS A 7 -8.50 27.58 10.44
C HIS A 7 -7.25 26.95 11.05
N TRP A 8 -7.37 25.69 11.44
CA TRP A 8 -6.22 24.88 11.88
C TRP A 8 -5.35 24.54 10.66
N HIS A 9 -4.22 25.25 10.52
CA HIS A 9 -3.17 24.86 9.59
C HIS A 9 -2.22 23.88 10.27
N TYR A 10 -2.20 22.64 9.79
CA TYR A 10 -1.17 21.66 10.12
C TYR A 10 -0.19 21.58 8.95
N ASP A 11 1.09 21.76 9.22
CA ASP A 11 2.15 21.46 8.25
C ASP A 11 2.24 19.94 8.11
N VAL A 12 1.83 19.42 6.96
CA VAL A 12 1.91 18.01 6.60
C VAL A 12 2.90 17.87 5.46
N ASP A 13 3.88 17.00 5.61
CA ASP A 13 4.75 16.63 4.50
C ASP A 13 3.93 15.84 3.48
N LYS A 14 3.78 16.39 2.27
CA LYS A 14 2.99 15.78 1.20
C LYS A 14 3.52 14.40 0.81
N GLU A 15 4.82 14.15 0.98
CA GLU A 15 5.44 12.87 0.68
C GLU A 15 5.05 11.77 1.68
N THR A 16 4.53 12.14 2.85
CA THR A 16 4.06 11.21 3.90
C THR A 16 2.57 10.87 3.80
N VAL A 17 1.84 11.51 2.89
CA VAL A 17 0.40 11.26 2.70
C VAL A 17 0.20 10.09 1.74
N GLY A 18 -0.24 8.95 2.27
CA GLY A 18 -0.57 7.74 1.49
C GLY A 18 -2.08 7.53 1.31
N GLN A 19 -2.47 6.97 0.16
CA GLN A 19 -3.87 6.58 -0.08
C GLN A 19 -4.18 5.22 0.54
N TYR A 20 -5.26 5.12 1.31
CA TYR A 20 -5.72 3.84 1.83
C TYR A 20 -6.24 2.93 0.70
N THR A 21 -5.82 1.66 0.71
CA THR A 21 -6.22 0.68 -0.31
C THR A 21 -7.63 0.10 -0.11
N GLY A 22 -8.21 0.24 1.08
CA GLY A 22 -9.45 -0.45 1.46
C GLY A 22 -9.23 -1.84 2.07
N LEU A 23 -7.98 -2.32 2.13
CA LEU A 23 -7.62 -3.66 2.61
C LEU A 23 -6.94 -3.61 3.98
N LYS A 24 -6.99 -4.74 4.68
CA LYS A 24 -6.23 -4.97 5.92
C LYS A 24 -5.35 -6.19 5.77
N ASP A 25 -4.15 -6.11 6.32
CA ASP A 25 -3.19 -7.19 6.38
C ASP A 25 -3.63 -8.29 7.36
N LYS A 26 -2.85 -9.37 7.47
CA LYS A 26 -3.18 -10.50 8.35
C LYS A 26 -3.22 -10.16 9.85
N ASN A 27 -2.60 -9.04 10.25
CA ASN A 27 -2.59 -8.54 11.61
C ASN A 27 -3.66 -7.45 11.83
N GLY A 28 -4.49 -7.17 10.83
CA GLY A 28 -5.53 -6.13 10.88
C GLY A 28 -5.01 -4.71 10.66
N VAL A 29 -3.76 -4.56 10.21
CA VAL A 29 -3.16 -3.27 9.86
C VAL A 29 -3.68 -2.85 8.49
N GLU A 30 -4.07 -1.60 8.36
CA GLU A 30 -4.53 -1.03 7.09
C GLU A 30 -3.36 -0.90 6.11
N ILE A 31 -3.60 -1.24 4.85
CA ILE A 31 -2.59 -1.18 3.78
C ILE A 31 -2.77 0.12 2.99
N TYR A 32 -1.69 0.87 2.80
CA TYR A 32 -1.65 2.16 2.11
C TYR A 32 -0.71 2.14 0.89
N ASP A 33 -0.87 3.13 0.01
CA ASP A 33 0.12 3.44 -1.02
C ASP A 33 1.49 3.73 -0.39
N GLY A 34 2.54 3.07 -0.88
CA GLY A 34 3.90 3.19 -0.35
C GLY A 34 4.25 2.20 0.76
N ASP A 35 3.31 1.35 1.22
CA ASP A 35 3.63 0.32 2.21
C ASP A 35 4.57 -0.74 1.64
N ILE A 36 5.51 -1.17 2.48
CA ILE A 36 6.39 -2.30 2.25
C ILE A 36 5.72 -3.52 2.88
N ILE A 37 5.40 -4.49 2.05
CA ILE A 37 4.66 -5.70 2.43
C ILE A 37 5.47 -6.96 2.15
N LYS A 38 5.18 -8.00 2.92
CA LYS A 38 5.62 -9.37 2.64
C LYS A 38 4.43 -10.28 2.34
N CYS A 39 4.62 -11.21 1.40
CA CYS A 39 3.59 -12.19 1.00
C CYS A 39 4.22 -13.56 0.76
N ASP A 40 3.86 -14.54 1.60
CA ASP A 40 4.40 -15.90 1.47
C ASP A 40 3.77 -16.66 0.29
N LYS A 41 2.54 -16.29 -0.13
CA LYS A 41 1.82 -16.92 -1.25
C LYS A 41 2.40 -16.57 -2.63
N ARG A 42 3.07 -15.40 -2.76
CA ARG A 42 3.63 -14.92 -4.04
C ARG A 42 5.08 -15.38 -4.27
N GLY A 43 5.62 -16.22 -3.39
CA GLY A 43 6.97 -16.79 -3.49
C GLY A 43 8.08 -15.82 -3.08
N TYR A 44 9.31 -16.33 -2.94
CA TYR A 44 10.47 -15.58 -2.45
C TYR A 44 10.77 -14.31 -3.26
N GLY A 45 10.46 -14.32 -4.56
CA GLY A 45 10.61 -13.17 -5.46
C GLY A 45 9.64 -12.01 -5.19
N PHE A 46 8.71 -12.12 -4.23
CA PHE A 46 7.84 -11.02 -3.82
C PHE A 46 7.79 -10.86 -2.29
N TYR A 47 8.73 -11.48 -1.59
CA TYR A 47 8.80 -11.46 -0.12
C TYR A 47 8.94 -10.05 0.46
N ARG A 48 9.52 -9.12 -0.28
CA ARG A 48 9.56 -7.70 0.09
C ARG A 48 9.19 -6.88 -1.13
N SER A 49 8.03 -6.23 -1.09
CA SER A 49 7.47 -5.48 -2.21
C SER A 49 6.81 -4.21 -1.72
N VAL A 50 6.65 -3.22 -2.61
CA VAL A 50 6.01 -1.94 -2.32
C VAL A 50 4.64 -1.91 -2.95
N VAL A 51 3.63 -1.46 -2.21
CA VAL A 51 2.30 -1.17 -2.73
C VAL A 51 2.35 0.15 -3.50
N LYS A 52 1.87 0.16 -4.74
CA LYS A 52 1.80 1.36 -5.56
C LYS A 52 0.46 1.50 -6.25
N TYR A 53 -0.13 2.69 -6.18
CA TYR A 53 -1.24 3.03 -7.07
C TYR A 53 -0.74 3.16 -8.51
N ASN A 54 -1.45 2.51 -9.43
CA ASN A 54 -1.20 2.56 -10.86
C ASN A 54 -2.31 3.39 -11.52
N ASP A 55 -1.98 4.63 -11.89
CA ASP A 55 -2.92 5.57 -12.51
C ASP A 55 -3.47 5.08 -13.86
N GLU A 56 -2.67 4.35 -14.64
CA GLU A 56 -3.08 3.84 -15.95
C GLU A 56 -4.12 2.73 -15.85
N MET A 57 -4.02 1.92 -14.79
CA MET A 57 -4.89 0.76 -14.56
C MET A 57 -5.92 0.98 -13.45
N ALA A 58 -5.92 2.17 -12.83
CA ALA A 58 -6.79 2.61 -11.75
C ALA A 58 -6.92 1.59 -10.60
N ARG A 59 -5.79 1.04 -10.16
CA ARG A 59 -5.73 -0.01 -9.12
C ARG A 59 -4.42 0.03 -8.34
N PHE A 60 -4.36 -0.72 -7.24
CA PHE A 60 -3.09 -0.95 -6.52
C PHE A 60 -2.37 -2.18 -7.05
N ASP A 61 -1.07 -2.01 -7.30
CA ASP A 61 -0.14 -3.05 -7.69
C ASP A 61 0.91 -3.28 -6.57
N VAL A 62 1.55 -4.44 -6.63
CA VAL A 62 2.67 -4.90 -5.80
C VAL A 62 3.91 -4.90 -6.69
N VAL A 63 4.87 -4.04 -6.35
CA VAL A 63 6.07 -3.79 -7.14
C VAL A 63 7.30 -4.21 -6.35
N GLN A 64 8.19 -5.00 -6.97
CA GLN A 64 9.48 -5.33 -6.37
C GLN A 64 10.62 -4.87 -7.26
N GLY A 65 11.45 -3.93 -6.77
CA GLY A 65 12.72 -3.56 -7.39
C GLY A 65 12.61 -3.30 -8.90
N ASN A 66 13.50 -3.94 -9.69
CA ASN A 66 13.49 -3.88 -11.16
C ASN A 66 12.60 -4.95 -11.83
N CYS A 67 11.64 -5.54 -11.11
CA CYS A 67 10.76 -6.53 -11.70
C CYS A 67 9.87 -5.85 -12.75
N ALA A 68 9.96 -6.31 -14.00
CA ALA A 68 9.24 -5.74 -15.13
C ALA A 68 7.72 -6.04 -15.11
N PHE A 69 7.26 -6.81 -14.11
CA PHE A 69 5.89 -7.31 -14.02
C PHE A 69 5.30 -6.95 -12.65
N PRO A 70 4.69 -5.76 -12.50
CA PRO A 70 3.87 -5.47 -11.34
C PRO A 70 2.70 -6.46 -11.27
N MET A 71 2.34 -6.90 -10.06
CA MET A 71 1.20 -7.78 -9.84
C MET A 71 0.09 -7.01 -9.14
N ILE A 72 -1.17 -7.26 -9.47
CA ILE A 72 -2.29 -6.60 -8.77
C ILE A 72 -2.30 -6.97 -7.27
N LEU A 73 -2.64 -6.02 -6.40
CA LEU A 73 -2.65 -6.21 -4.94
C LEU A 73 -3.66 -7.28 -4.49
N GLU A 74 -4.88 -7.23 -5.02
CA GLU A 74 -5.95 -8.19 -4.76
C GLU A 74 -6.30 -8.93 -6.06
N GLU A 75 -6.21 -10.26 -6.06
CA GLU A 75 -6.39 -11.08 -7.25
C GLU A 75 -7.15 -12.36 -6.94
N VAL A 76 -8.10 -12.72 -7.81
CA VAL A 76 -8.70 -14.05 -7.83
C VAL A 76 -8.61 -14.58 -9.26
N VAL A 77 -7.68 -15.50 -9.50
CA VAL A 77 -7.47 -16.13 -10.81
C VAL A 77 -7.28 -17.63 -10.60
N ASP A 78 -8.06 -18.43 -11.33
CA ASP A 78 -8.10 -19.90 -11.24
C ASP A 78 -8.24 -20.40 -9.78
N ASN A 79 -7.24 -21.12 -9.29
CA ASN A 79 -7.21 -21.70 -7.93
C ASN A 79 -6.41 -20.83 -6.94
N ILE A 80 -6.04 -19.61 -7.33
CA ILE A 80 -5.26 -18.69 -6.52
C ILE A 80 -6.15 -17.50 -6.14
N SER A 81 -6.30 -17.30 -4.84
CA SER A 81 -6.95 -16.14 -4.25
C SER A 81 -5.96 -15.45 -3.33
N ILE A 82 -5.70 -14.18 -3.66
CA ILE A 82 -4.84 -13.27 -2.91
C ILE A 82 -5.69 -12.08 -2.45
N SER A 83 -5.66 -11.83 -1.15
CA SER A 83 -6.35 -10.74 -0.48
C SER A 83 -5.41 -9.98 0.44
N GLY A 84 -5.88 -8.88 1.03
CA GLY A 84 -5.15 -8.15 2.08
C GLY A 84 -4.59 -9.07 3.18
N ALA A 85 -5.37 -10.06 3.62
CA ALA A 85 -5.00 -11.00 4.69
C ALA A 85 -3.84 -11.95 4.34
N ASP A 86 -3.36 -11.95 3.09
CA ASP A 86 -2.19 -12.70 2.66
C ASP A 86 -0.88 -11.91 2.75
N TYR A 87 -0.98 -10.65 3.14
CA TYR A 87 0.13 -9.74 3.33
C TYR A 87 0.38 -9.47 4.80
N GLU A 88 1.59 -9.00 5.09
CA GLU A 88 1.95 -8.33 6.34
C GLU A 88 2.71 -7.07 6.00
N VAL A 89 2.25 -5.95 6.55
CA VAL A 89 2.95 -4.66 6.46
C VAL A 89 4.18 -4.71 7.37
N ILE A 90 5.34 -4.36 6.82
CA ILE A 90 6.64 -4.41 7.51
C ILE A 90 7.40 -3.07 7.47
N GLY A 91 6.76 -2.02 6.98
CA GLY A 91 7.31 -0.66 6.87
C GLY A 91 6.64 0.11 5.75
N ASN A 92 7.13 1.31 5.44
CA ASN A 92 6.72 2.11 4.29
C ASN A 92 7.93 2.85 3.70
N ILE A 93 7.77 3.48 2.54
CA ILE A 93 8.88 4.16 1.84
C ILE A 93 9.30 5.49 2.48
N CYS A 94 8.44 6.10 3.30
CA CYS A 94 8.67 7.41 3.91
C CYS A 94 9.45 7.28 5.22
N GLU A 95 9.18 6.21 5.96
CA GLU A 95 9.87 5.84 7.19
C GLU A 95 10.99 4.84 6.83
N ASN A 96 12.13 5.36 6.37
CA ASN A 96 13.35 4.55 6.28
C ASN A 96 14.06 4.57 7.64
N GLU A 97 14.19 3.39 8.28
CA GLU A 97 15.16 3.15 9.35
C GLU A 97 16.60 3.07 8.82
#